data_AF-A0A7X5SA91-F1
#
_entry.id   AF-A0A7X5SA91-F1
#
_cell.length_a   1.000
_cell.length_b   1.000
_cell.length_c   1.000
_cell.angle_alpha   90.00
_cell.angle_beta   90.00
_cell.angle_gamma   90.00
#
_symmetry.space_group_name_H-M   'P 1'
#
loop_
_entity.id
_entity.type
_entity.pdbx_description
1 polymer ?
#
loop_
_entity_poly.entity_id
_entity_poly.type
_entity_poly.pdbx_seq_one_letter_code
_entity_poly.pdbx_strand_id
1 'polypeptide(L)'
;PQRSALEKLGQLPGDWLQPDDRLHLAAAADRAARMAEEVDSIRERAALIHETLTDLRAEQLDQRSLQIAIVAMVFLPLTFVTGLLGMNVKGIPFAEEPWAFAGVVGLCALMSMGIVAWFARRNWIGR
;
A
#
# COMPACT_ATOMS: atom_id res chain seq x y z
N PRO A 1 31.25 18.34 -5.01
CA PRO A 1 32.50 18.76 -4.33
C PRO A 1 33.78 18.34 -5.07
N GLN A 2 33.89 17.08 -5.55
CA GLN A 2 35.06 16.61 -6.32
C GLN A 2 35.28 17.37 -7.64
N ARG A 3 34.21 17.62 -8.43
CA ARG A 3 34.28 18.47 -9.63
C ARG A 3 34.95 19.82 -9.34
N SER A 4 34.44 20.55 -8.36
CA SER A 4 34.96 21.87 -7.98
C SER A 4 36.40 21.84 -7.46
N ALA A 5 36.83 20.71 -6.86
CA ALA A 5 38.21 20.52 -6.43
C ALA A 5 39.15 20.29 -7.63
N LEU A 6 38.71 19.50 -8.62
CA LEU A 6 39.46 19.25 -9.86
C LEU A 6 39.56 20.51 -10.74
N GLU A 7 38.47 21.27 -10.86
CA GLU A 7 38.45 22.57 -11.55
C GLU A 7 39.41 23.56 -10.88
N LYS A 8 39.38 23.66 -9.54
CA LYS A 8 40.31 24.53 -8.79
C LYS A 8 41.76 24.09 -8.96
N LEU A 9 42.05 22.79 -8.90
CA LEU A 9 43.40 22.24 -9.08
C LEU A 9 43.96 22.57 -10.47
N GLY A 10 43.14 22.45 -11.52
CA GLY A 10 43.52 22.80 -12.89
C GLY A 10 43.74 24.30 -13.14
N GLN A 11 43.22 25.17 -12.27
CA GLN A 11 43.37 26.63 -12.33
C GLN A 11 44.55 27.15 -11.48
N LEU A 12 45.17 26.33 -10.64
CA LEU A 12 46.28 26.77 -9.80
C LEU A 12 47.50 27.17 -10.67
N PRO A 13 48.13 28.32 -10.38
CA PRO A 13 49.38 28.71 -11.02
C PRO A 13 50.53 27.85 -10.49
N GLY A 14 51.36 27.33 -11.39
CA GLY A 14 52.53 26.52 -11.03
C GLY A 14 53.13 25.78 -12.23
N ASP A 15 54.45 25.75 -12.29
CA ASP A 15 55.23 25.16 -13.39
C ASP A 15 55.30 23.62 -13.32
N TRP A 16 54.84 23.03 -12.22
CA TRP A 16 54.77 21.59 -11.99
C TRP A 16 53.56 20.93 -12.69
N LEU A 17 52.67 21.73 -13.28
CA LEU A 17 51.46 21.25 -13.95
C LEU A 17 51.49 21.65 -15.43
N GLN A 18 51.77 20.69 -16.31
CA GLN A 18 51.90 20.94 -17.74
C GLN A 18 50.54 21.21 -18.41
N PRO A 19 50.50 21.78 -19.62
CA PRO A 19 49.25 22.02 -20.35
C PRO A 19 48.41 20.75 -20.56
N ASP A 20 49.05 19.60 -20.84
CA ASP A 20 48.35 18.32 -21.00
C ASP A 20 47.73 17.82 -19.69
N ASP A 21 48.40 18.03 -18.55
CA ASP A 21 47.86 17.69 -17.23
C ASP A 21 46.60 18.51 -16.91
N ARG A 22 46.58 19.79 -17.31
CA ARG A 22 45.40 20.66 -17.17
C ARG A 22 44.23 20.16 -18.01
N LEU A 23 44.50 19.66 -19.22
CA LEU A 23 43.47 19.05 -20.06
C LEU A 23 42.92 17.76 -19.43
N HIS A 24 43.77 16.91 -18.88
CA HIS A 24 43.36 15.70 -18.17
C HIS A 24 42.52 16.02 -16.92
N LEU A 25 42.88 17.04 -16.15
CA LEU A 25 42.10 17.50 -14.99
C LEU A 25 40.73 18.05 -15.39
N ALA A 26 40.65 18.83 -16.46
CA ALA A 26 39.38 19.33 -16.99
C ALA A 26 38.47 18.16 -17.43
N ALA A 27 39.01 17.17 -18.14
CA ALA A 27 38.28 15.97 -18.53
C ALA A 27 37.83 15.13 -17.31
N ALA A 28 38.66 15.06 -16.26
CA ALA A 28 38.29 14.39 -15.01
C ALA A 28 37.18 15.14 -14.26
N ALA A 29 37.21 16.47 -14.21
CA ALA A 29 36.18 17.29 -13.61
C ALA A 29 34.83 17.13 -14.34
N ASP A 30 34.87 17.11 -15.68
CA ASP A 30 33.72 16.88 -16.54
C ASP A 30 33.11 15.48 -16.36
N ARG A 31 33.95 14.43 -16.25
CA ARG A 31 33.48 13.09 -15.87
C ARG A 31 32.83 13.07 -14.48
N ALA A 32 33.44 13.73 -13.50
CA ALA A 32 32.90 13.81 -12.15
C ALA A 32 31.55 14.58 -12.11
N ALA A 33 31.38 15.58 -12.98
CA ALA A 33 30.12 16.31 -13.14
C ALA A 33 29.03 15.39 -13.67
N ARG A 34 29.28 14.68 -14.78
CA ARG A 34 28.32 13.73 -15.35
C ARG A 34 27.92 12.63 -14.38
N MET A 35 28.88 12.06 -13.65
CA MET A 35 28.58 11.05 -12.64
C MET A 35 27.68 11.59 -11.53
N ALA A 36 27.86 12.84 -11.11
CA ALA A 36 26.99 13.46 -10.12
C ALA A 36 25.56 13.65 -10.66
N GLU A 37 25.43 14.11 -11.91
CA GLU A 37 24.13 14.24 -12.58
C GLU A 37 23.42 12.88 -12.74
N GLU A 38 24.16 11.81 -13.08
CA GLU A 38 23.62 10.45 -13.15
C GLU A 38 23.14 9.96 -11.78
N VAL A 39 23.91 10.20 -10.72
CA VAL A 39 23.51 9.84 -9.35
C VAL A 39 22.26 10.60 -8.92
N ASP A 40 22.16 11.89 -9.23
CA ASP A 40 20.97 12.69 -8.94
C ASP A 40 19.75 12.16 -9.72
N SER A 41 19.92 11.79 -10.99
CA SER A 41 18.85 11.17 -11.79
C SER A 41 18.42 9.81 -11.21
N ILE A 42 19.37 8.97 -10.80
CA ILE A 42 19.09 7.68 -10.14
C ILE A 42 18.35 7.92 -8.83
N ARG A 43 18.76 8.92 -8.04
CA ARG A 43 18.12 9.28 -6.77
C ARG A 43 16.67 9.71 -6.99
N GLU A 44 16.40 10.54 -8.00
CA GLU A 44 15.04 10.96 -8.35
C GLU A 44 14.17 9.77 -8.76
N ARG A 45 14.69 8.89 -9.63
CA ARG A 45 14.00 7.65 -10.01
C ARG A 45 13.76 6.72 -8.83
N ALA A 46 14.72 6.58 -7.92
CA ALA A 46 14.58 5.77 -6.72
C ALA A 46 13.48 6.33 -5.80
N ALA A 47 13.36 7.66 -5.68
CA ALA A 47 12.28 8.30 -4.94
C ALA A 47 10.90 8.00 -5.57
N LEU A 48 10.78 8.10 -6.90
CA LEU A 48 9.54 7.75 -7.61
C LEU A 48 9.18 6.27 -7.44
N ILE A 49 10.16 5.37 -7.53
CA ILE A 49 9.94 3.93 -7.28
C ILE A 49 9.49 3.70 -5.84
N HIS A 50 10.06 4.42 -4.87
CA HIS A 50 9.64 4.32 -3.49
C HIS A 50 8.19 4.77 -3.27
N GLU A 51 7.76 5.86 -3.94
CA GLU A 51 6.38 6.34 -3.93
C GLU A 51 5.43 5.30 -4.53
N THR A 52 5.71 4.82 -5.74
CA THR A 52 4.89 3.76 -6.38
C THR A 52 4.82 2.47 -5.57
N LEU A 53 5.90 2.05 -4.90
CA LEU A 53 5.88 0.89 -4.01
C LEU A 53 5.01 1.14 -2.77
N THR A 54 5.01 2.37 -2.27
CA THR A 54 4.16 2.78 -1.14
C THR A 54 2.68 2.76 -1.55
N ASP A 55 2.35 3.26 -2.73
CA ASP A 55 1.00 3.21 -3.28
C ASP A 55 0.52 1.78 -3.49
N LEU A 56 1.34 0.91 -4.07
CA LEU A 56 1.01 -0.52 -4.24
C LEU A 56 0.79 -1.22 -2.90
N ARG A 57 1.57 -0.88 -1.86
CA ARG A 57 1.34 -1.40 -0.51
C ARG A 57 0.04 -0.88 0.08
N ALA A 58 -0.29 0.40 -0.12
CA ALA A 58 -1.55 0.97 0.33
C ALA A 58 -2.75 0.29 -0.34
N GLU A 59 -2.68 0.04 -1.66
CA GLU A 59 -3.71 -0.69 -2.39
C GLU A 59 -3.89 -2.12 -1.88
N GLN A 60 -2.79 -2.84 -1.60
CA GLN A 60 -2.86 -4.17 -0.98
C GLN A 60 -3.48 -4.14 0.43
N LEU A 61 -3.17 -3.12 1.22
CA LEU A 61 -3.76 -2.96 2.55
C LEU A 61 -5.26 -2.64 2.45
N ASP A 62 -5.66 -1.80 1.51
CA ASP A 62 -7.07 -1.48 1.26
C ASP A 62 -7.85 -2.73 0.85
N GLN A 63 -7.31 -3.53 -0.07
CA GLN A 63 -7.91 -4.80 -0.47
C GLN A 63 -8.05 -5.79 0.70
N ARG A 64 -7.03 -5.91 1.56
CA ARG A 64 -7.10 -6.77 2.75
C ARG A 64 -8.09 -6.24 3.78
N SER A 65 -8.13 -4.92 3.99
CA SER A 65 -9.10 -4.26 4.88
C SER A 65 -10.53 -4.48 4.41
N LEU A 66 -10.77 -4.36 3.10
CA LEU A 66 -12.06 -4.64 2.48
C LEU A 66 -12.49 -6.09 2.73
N GLN A 67 -11.60 -7.07 2.61
CA GLN A 67 -11.90 -8.47 2.92
C GLN A 67 -12.33 -8.64 4.38
N ILE A 68 -11.62 -8.02 5.32
CA ILE A 68 -11.98 -8.05 6.75
C ILE A 68 -13.35 -7.39 6.98
N ALA A 69 -13.62 -6.26 6.33
CA ALA A 69 -14.89 -5.54 6.44
C ALA A 69 -16.07 -6.37 5.89
N ILE A 70 -15.88 -7.10 4.79
CA ILE A 70 -16.87 -8.04 4.24
C ILE A 70 -17.20 -9.12 5.27
N VAL A 71 -16.17 -9.74 5.83
CA VAL A 71 -16.33 -10.77 6.87
C VAL A 71 -17.09 -10.18 8.06
N ALA A 72 -16.69 -9.01 8.57
CA ALA A 72 -17.38 -8.34 9.67
C ALA A 72 -18.84 -8.01 9.35
N MET A 73 -19.15 -7.54 8.13
CA MET A 73 -20.52 -7.23 7.71
C MET A 73 -21.43 -8.47 7.72
N VAL A 74 -20.90 -9.66 7.47
CA VAL A 74 -21.65 -10.93 7.59
C VAL A 74 -21.78 -11.35 9.04
N PHE A 75 -20.69 -11.34 9.81
CA PHE A 75 -20.67 -11.86 11.18
C PHE A 75 -21.34 -10.95 12.22
N LEU A 76 -21.29 -9.64 12.06
CA LEU A 76 -21.87 -8.67 13.00
C LEU A 76 -23.39 -8.84 13.18
N PRO A 77 -24.23 -8.85 12.12
CA PRO A 77 -25.67 -9.08 12.29
C PRO A 77 -25.96 -10.50 12.78
N LEU A 78 -25.19 -11.50 12.34
CA LEU A 78 -25.32 -12.87 12.80
C LEU A 78 -25.08 -12.99 14.31
N THR A 79 -23.98 -12.41 14.79
CA THR A 79 -23.58 -12.41 16.19
C THR A 79 -24.55 -11.60 17.04
N PHE A 80 -25.09 -10.51 16.51
CA PHE A 80 -26.13 -9.73 17.19
C PHE A 80 -27.41 -10.57 17.38
N VAL A 81 -27.88 -11.26 16.34
CA VAL A 81 -29.08 -12.11 16.39
C VAL A 81 -28.89 -13.29 17.35
N THR A 82 -27.78 -14.02 17.21
CA THR A 82 -27.49 -15.16 18.09
C THR A 82 -27.22 -14.73 19.53
N GLY A 83 -26.58 -13.58 19.73
CA GLY A 83 -26.37 -12.97 21.05
C GLY A 83 -27.69 -12.57 21.72
N LEU A 84 -28.56 -11.85 21.01
CA LEU A 84 -29.87 -11.42 21.53
C LEU A 84 -30.73 -12.62 21.96
N LEU A 85 -30.71 -13.69 21.17
CA LEU A 85 -31.48 -14.92 21.47
C LEU A 85 -30.81 -15.80 22.54
N GLY A 86 -29.48 -15.72 22.67
CA GLY A 86 -28.73 -16.41 23.71
C GLY A 86 -28.81 -15.73 25.08
N MET A 87 -29.28 -14.49 25.15
CA MET A 87 -29.58 -13.83 26.42
C MET A 87 -30.83 -14.49 27.03
N ASN A 88 -30.76 -14.90 28.29
CA ASN A 88 -31.89 -15.48 29.06
C ASN A 88 -32.97 -14.42 29.40
N VAL A 89 -33.47 -13.69 28.41
CA VAL A 89 -34.48 -12.64 28.56
C VAL A 89 -35.86 -13.25 28.33
N LYS A 90 -36.76 -13.12 29.30
CA LYS A 90 -38.16 -13.54 29.16
C LYS A 90 -38.89 -12.58 28.22
N GLY A 91 -39.73 -13.12 27.32
CA GLY A 91 -40.57 -12.31 26.41
C GLY A 91 -40.03 -12.17 24.98
N ILE A 92 -39.04 -12.97 24.57
CA ILE A 92 -38.63 -13.05 23.16
C ILE A 92 -39.81 -13.61 22.34
N PRO A 93 -40.33 -12.86 21.36
CA PRO A 93 -41.42 -13.34 20.50
C PRO A 93 -40.94 -14.58 19.73
N PHE A 94 -41.80 -15.59 19.64
CA PHE A 94 -41.56 -16.90 19.00
C PHE A 94 -40.60 -17.85 19.72
N ALA A 95 -40.04 -17.54 20.90
CA ALA A 95 -39.05 -18.41 21.56
C ALA A 95 -39.58 -19.79 22.02
N GLU A 96 -40.87 -19.91 22.32
CA GLU A 96 -41.49 -21.16 22.77
C GLU A 96 -41.95 -22.07 21.62
N GLU A 97 -41.85 -21.60 20.37
CA GLU A 97 -42.29 -22.34 19.21
C GLU A 97 -41.21 -23.33 18.72
N PRO A 98 -41.57 -24.58 18.35
CA PRO A 98 -40.61 -25.60 17.94
C PRO A 98 -39.83 -25.25 16.65
N TRP A 99 -40.34 -24.33 15.84
CA TRP A 99 -39.69 -23.87 14.60
C TRP A 99 -38.79 -22.64 14.78
N ALA A 100 -38.78 -22.03 15.97
CA ALA A 100 -38.09 -20.76 16.22
C ALA A 100 -36.60 -20.81 15.89
N PHE A 101 -35.93 -21.89 16.31
CA PHE A 101 -34.51 -22.11 16.01
C PHE A 101 -34.25 -22.22 14.50
N ALA A 102 -35.07 -22.98 13.77
CA ALA A 102 -34.95 -23.14 12.33
C ALA A 102 -35.22 -21.83 11.58
N GLY A 103 -36.20 -21.02 12.05
CA GLY A 103 -36.50 -19.70 11.49
C GLY A 103 -35.33 -18.72 11.63
N VAL A 104 -34.68 -18.69 12.80
CA VAL A 104 -33.50 -17.85 13.05
C VAL A 104 -32.33 -18.27 12.17
N VAL A 105 -32.05 -19.58 12.07
CA VAL A 105 -31.01 -20.11 11.18
C VAL A 105 -31.30 -19.74 9.72
N GLY A 106 -32.56 -19.84 9.29
CA GLY A 106 -33.00 -19.43 7.95
C GLY A 106 -32.80 -17.94 7.68
N LEU A 107 -33.16 -17.08 8.64
CA LEU A 107 -32.94 -15.64 8.54
C LEU A 107 -31.44 -15.28 8.44
N CYS A 108 -30.62 -15.90 9.29
CA CYS A 108 -29.17 -15.76 9.29
C CYS A 108 -28.54 -16.19 7.95
N ALA A 109 -28.98 -17.33 7.41
CA ALA A 109 -28.55 -17.82 6.11
C ALA A 109 -28.97 -16.88 4.97
N LEU A 110 -30.21 -16.38 4.99
CA LEU A 110 -30.75 -15.47 3.99
C LEU A 110 -30.03 -14.12 4.00
N MET A 111 -29.76 -13.56 5.19
CA MET A 111 -28.97 -12.33 5.33
C MET A 111 -27.54 -12.51 4.80
N SER A 112 -26.87 -13.60 5.20
CA SER A 112 -25.51 -13.89 4.75
C SER A 112 -25.46 -14.05 3.23
N MET A 113 -26.40 -14.79 2.65
CA MET A 113 -26.49 -15.01 1.21
C MET A 113 -26.84 -13.71 0.46
N GLY A 114 -27.69 -12.85 1.03
CA GLY A 114 -28.01 -11.53 0.49
C GLY A 114 -26.81 -10.60 0.43
N ILE A 115 -26.00 -10.56 1.50
CA ILE A 115 -24.77 -9.75 1.56
C ILE A 115 -23.74 -10.25 0.55
N VAL A 116 -23.50 -11.56 0.48
CA VAL A 116 -22.58 -12.18 -0.48
C VAL A 116 -23.04 -11.94 -1.92
N ALA A 117 -24.33 -12.11 -2.22
CA ALA A 117 -24.88 -11.88 -3.55
C ALA A 117 -24.81 -10.40 -3.97
N TRP A 118 -25.02 -9.47 -3.04
CA TRP A 118 -24.88 -8.04 -3.30
C TRP A 118 -23.41 -7.67 -3.62
N PHE A 119 -22.45 -8.21 -2.87
CA PHE A 119 -21.02 -8.04 -3.12
C PHE A 119 -20.58 -8.66 -4.45
N ALA A 120 -21.05 -9.87 -4.77
CA ALA A 120 -20.77 -10.54 -6.03
C ALA A 120 -21.32 -9.76 -7.24
N ARG A 121 -22.52 -9.17 -7.12
CA ARG A 121 -23.13 -8.34 -8.18
C ARG A 121 -22.40 -7.03 -8.41
N ARG A 122 -21.70 -6.49 -7.41
CA ARG A 122 -21.01 -5.21 -7.51
C ARG A 122 -19.60 -5.33 -8.13
N ASN A 123 -19.23 -6.50 -8.65
CA ASN A 123 -17.92 -6.80 -9.27
C ASN A 123 -16.70 -6.52 -8.37
N TRP A 124 -16.89 -6.37 -7.05
CA TRP A 124 -15.79 -6.11 -6.12
C TRP A 124 -14.89 -7.32 -5.83
N ILE A 125 -15.31 -8.52 -6.25
CA ILE A 125 -14.57 -9.78 -6.06
C ILE A 125 -13.76 -10.16 -7.31
N GLY A 126 -13.86 -9.40 -8.41
CA GLY A 126 -13.22 -9.72 -9.68
C GLY A 126 -12.53 -8.52 -10.32
N ARG A 127 -11.45 -8.05 -9.72
CA ARG A 127 -10.31 -7.38 -10.38
C ARG A 127 -9.09 -7.42 -9.49
#